data_AF-A0A958FQN4-F1
#
_entry.id   AF-A0A958FQN4-F1
#
_cell.length_a   1.000
_cell.length_b   1.000
_cell.length_c   1.000
_cell.angle_alpha   90.00
_cell.angle_beta   90.00
_cell.angle_gamma   90.00
#
_symmetry.space_group_name_H-M   'P 1'
#
loop_
_entity.id
_entity.type
_entity.pdbx_description
1 polymer ?
#
loop_
_entity_poly.entity_id
_entity_poly.type
_entity_poly.pdbx_seq_one_letter_code
_entity_poly.pdbx_strand_id
1 'polypeptide(L)'
;QLHQLRGRVGRGKNESFCILVTAKDISDIAGERMGVMSQTNDGFVIAEEDLRLRGSGEFFGTRQSGMPDLKFANLLTDQKIIEIARKDAFAIIQRDPHLRLPENDIIRERFKDKFVDKFQMPNIA
;
A
#
# COMPACT_ATOMS: atom_id res chain seq x y z
N GLN A 1 1.40 -13.87 5.37
CA GLN A 1 1.33 -15.33 5.09
C GLN A 1 0.73 -16.11 6.27
N LEU A 2 1.20 -15.93 7.52
CA LEU A 2 0.66 -16.61 8.70
C LEU A 2 -0.86 -16.48 8.90
N HIS A 3 -1.41 -15.28 8.67
CA HIS A 3 -2.86 -15.04 8.71
C HIS A 3 -3.68 -16.02 7.84
N GLN A 4 -3.21 -16.28 6.61
CA GLN A 4 -3.90 -17.19 5.71
C GLN A 4 -3.82 -18.65 6.18
N LEU A 5 -2.72 -19.05 6.82
CA LEU A 5 -2.58 -20.39 7.41
C LEU A 5 -3.52 -20.57 8.60
N ARG A 6 -3.62 -19.57 9.48
CA ARG A 6 -4.57 -19.57 10.60
C ARG A 6 -6.01 -19.75 10.12
N GLY A 7 -6.42 -19.04 9.06
CA GLY A 7 -7.77 -19.13 8.47
C GLY A 7 -8.12 -20.48 7.79
N ARG A 8 -7.17 -21.42 7.75
CA ARG A 8 -7.43 -22.81 7.30
C ARG A 8 -7.79 -23.74 8.47
N VAL A 9 -7.66 -23.29 9.71
CA VAL A 9 -8.00 -24.03 10.93
C VAL A 9 -9.35 -23.54 11.49
N GLY A 10 -10.11 -24.40 12.18
CA GLY A 10 -11.36 -23.98 12.86
C GLY A 10 -12.61 -23.90 11.99
N ARG A 11 -12.69 -24.67 10.89
CA ARG A 11 -13.88 -24.72 10.02
C ARG A 11 -14.96 -25.73 10.47
N GLY A 12 -14.70 -26.47 11.55
CA GLY A 12 -15.62 -27.45 12.12
C GLY A 12 -16.40 -26.90 13.31
N LYS A 13 -17.23 -27.75 13.93
CA LYS A 13 -17.98 -27.40 15.15
C LYS A 13 -17.14 -27.45 16.43
N ASN A 14 -15.95 -28.04 16.34
CA ASN A 14 -15.07 -28.21 17.50
C ASN A 14 -14.13 -27.02 17.62
N GLU A 15 -13.85 -26.63 18.85
CA GLU A 15 -12.85 -25.61 19.16
C GLU A 15 -11.50 -26.02 18.59
N SER A 16 -10.80 -25.07 17.99
CA SER A 16 -9.53 -25.29 17.32
C SER A 16 -8.53 -24.22 17.75
N PHE A 17 -7.29 -24.63 17.92
CA PHE A 17 -6.22 -23.77 18.39
C PHE A 17 -5.15 -23.62 17.30
N CYS A 18 -4.60 -22.42 17.18
CA CYS A 18 -3.43 -22.14 16.35
C CYS A 18 -2.27 -21.78 17.27
N ILE A 19 -1.29 -22.67 17.37
CA ILE A 19 -0.10 -22.48 18.20
C ILE A 19 1.01 -21.88 17.35
N LEU A 20 1.51 -20.73 17.79
CA LEU A 20 2.61 -20.01 17.16
C LEU A 20 3.90 -20.37 17.88
N VAL A 21 4.84 -21.02 17.16
CA VAL A 21 6.14 -21.43 17.71
C VAL A 21 7.25 -20.62 17.05
N THR A 22 8.12 -20.05 17.86
CA THR A 22 9.28 -19.25 17.40
C THR A 22 10.59 -19.92 17.80
N ALA A 23 11.66 -19.62 17.07
CA ALA A 23 13.01 -19.89 17.57
C ALA A 23 13.29 -19.06 18.83
N LYS A 24 14.31 -19.46 19.60
CA LYS A 24 14.71 -18.74 20.82
C LYS A 24 15.20 -17.31 20.51
N ASP A 25 15.91 -17.18 19.38
CA ASP A 25 16.48 -15.91 18.93
C ASP A 25 15.73 -15.45 17.68
N ILE A 26 14.71 -14.62 17.88
CA ILE A 26 14.00 -13.91 16.81
C ILE A 26 14.29 -12.42 16.90
N SER A 27 14.19 -11.70 15.79
CA SER A 27 14.27 -10.24 15.81
C SER A 27 13.07 -9.64 16.55
N ASP A 28 13.25 -8.45 17.12
CA ASP A 28 12.17 -7.71 17.80
C ASP A 28 10.94 -7.54 16.89
N ILE A 29 11.19 -7.22 15.60
CA ILE A 29 10.14 -7.12 14.57
C ILE A 29 9.38 -8.45 14.41
N ALA A 30 10.09 -9.58 14.38
CA ALA A 30 9.44 -10.89 14.30
C ALA A 30 8.62 -11.18 15.56
N GLY A 31 9.11 -10.79 16.74
CA GLY A 31 8.38 -10.88 18.00
C GLY A 31 7.09 -10.07 18.00
N GLU A 32 7.16 -8.80 17.60
CA GLU A 32 5.98 -7.92 17.49
C GLU A 32 4.95 -8.45 16.49
N ARG A 33 5.39 -8.95 15.33
CA ARG A 33 4.49 -9.56 14.33
C ARG A 33 3.76 -10.79 14.88
N MET A 34 4.43 -11.60 15.69
CA MET A 34 3.82 -12.75 16.36
C MET A 34 2.83 -12.32 17.43
N GLY A 35 3.13 -11.25 18.17
CA GLY A 35 2.20 -10.62 19.11
C GLY A 35 0.92 -10.12 18.44
N VAL A 36 1.03 -9.41 17.31
CA VAL A 36 -0.13 -8.96 16.54
C VAL A 36 -0.99 -10.14 16.07
N MET A 37 -0.39 -11.29 15.71
CA MET A 37 -1.14 -12.49 15.31
C MET A 37 -1.95 -13.12 16.44
N SER A 38 -1.49 -13.00 17.69
CA SER A 38 -2.19 -13.57 18.84
C SER A 38 -3.27 -12.64 19.40
N GLN A 39 -3.16 -11.33 19.18
CA GLN A 39 -4.08 -10.34 19.75
C GLN A 39 -5.39 -10.18 18.99
N THR A 40 -5.41 -10.42 17.67
CA THR A 40 -6.60 -10.19 16.85
C THR A 40 -6.79 -11.22 15.75
N ASN A 41 -8.05 -11.45 15.40
CA ASN A 41 -8.45 -12.28 14.25
C ASN A 41 -8.75 -11.48 12.99
N ASP A 42 -8.81 -10.15 13.06
CA ASP A 42 -9.11 -9.29 11.93
C ASP A 42 -7.92 -9.17 10.97
N GLY A 43 -8.10 -9.65 9.74
CA GLY A 43 -7.08 -9.62 8.71
C GLY A 43 -6.65 -8.23 8.27
N PHE A 44 -7.50 -7.21 8.44
CA PHE A 44 -7.18 -5.82 8.08
C PHE A 44 -6.24 -5.19 9.11
N VAL A 45 -6.57 -5.31 10.40
CA VAL A 45 -5.73 -4.82 11.50
C VAL A 45 -4.34 -5.47 11.45
N ILE A 46 -4.32 -6.78 11.16
CA ILE A 46 -3.08 -7.53 10.97
C ILE A 46 -2.24 -6.98 9.82
N ALA A 47 -2.87 -6.65 8.69
CA ALA A 47 -2.16 -6.12 7.53
C ALA A 47 -1.63 -4.70 7.78
N GLU A 48 -2.38 -3.87 8.50
CA GLU A 48 -1.98 -2.52 8.88
C GLU A 48 -0.78 -2.53 9.83
N GLU A 49 -0.82 -3.38 10.87
CA GLU A 49 0.31 -3.52 11.79
C GLU A 49 1.52 -4.19 11.12
N ASP A 50 1.34 -5.19 10.25
CA ASP A 50 2.45 -5.78 9.47
C ASP A 50 3.11 -4.72 8.57
N LEU A 51 2.33 -3.80 7.99
CA LEU A 51 2.83 -2.68 7.21
C LEU A 51 3.58 -1.66 8.08
N ARG A 52 3.04 -1.34 9.26
CA ARG A 52 3.69 -0.44 10.23
C ARG A 52 5.02 -1.01 10.73
N LEU A 53 5.05 -2.29 11.08
CA LEU A 53 6.21 -3.00 11.64
C LEU A 53 7.34 -3.19 10.63
N ARG A 54 7.03 -3.40 9.36
CA ARG A 54 8.04 -3.43 8.28
C ARG A 54 8.66 -2.05 8.03
N GLY A 55 7.95 -0.99 8.39
CA GLY A 55 8.32 0.39 8.08
C GLY A 55 8.43 0.65 6.57
N SER A 56 8.75 1.88 6.22
CA SER A 56 8.98 2.30 4.83
C SER A 56 10.22 1.66 4.18
N GLY A 57 11.03 0.87 4.91
CA GLY A 57 12.34 0.38 4.48
C GLY A 57 12.31 -0.88 3.60
N GLU A 58 11.49 -1.88 3.92
CA GLU A 58 11.42 -3.11 3.11
C GLU A 58 10.57 -2.95 1.83
N PHE A 59 9.71 -1.93 1.74
CA PHE A 59 8.97 -1.64 0.51
C PHE A 59 9.87 -1.18 -0.65
N PHE A 60 10.99 -0.51 -0.35
CA PHE A 60 12.00 -0.13 -1.34
C PHE A 60 13.12 -1.18 -1.46
N GLY A 61 13.19 -2.13 -0.52
CA GLY A 61 14.22 -3.16 -0.40
C GLY A 61 13.92 -4.44 -1.18
N THR A 62 13.61 -4.30 -2.46
CA THR A 62 13.64 -5.28 -3.58
C THR A 62 12.53 -4.88 -4.54
N ARG A 63 12.90 -4.51 -5.76
CA ARG A 63 12.00 -4.07 -6.83
C ARG A 63 10.76 -4.96 -6.94
N GLN A 64 9.65 -4.54 -6.34
CA GLN A 64 8.35 -5.08 -6.71
C GLN A 64 7.96 -4.40 -8.01
N SER A 65 8.16 -5.12 -9.12
CA SER A 65 7.70 -4.72 -10.44
C SER A 65 6.20 -4.43 -10.40
N GLY A 66 5.81 -3.16 -10.35
CA GLY A 66 4.41 -2.75 -10.41
C GLY A 66 4.06 -1.49 -9.64
N MET A 67 4.85 -1.06 -8.64
CA MET A 67 4.58 0.20 -7.95
C MET A 67 5.20 1.39 -8.69
N PRO A 68 4.45 2.48 -8.92
CA PRO A 68 5.05 3.73 -9.40
C PRO A 68 6.06 4.23 -8.38
N ASP A 69 7.18 4.76 -8.86
CA ASP A 69 8.26 5.37 -8.06
C ASP A 69 7.71 6.56 -7.24
N LEU A 70 7.06 6.29 -6.11
CA LEU A 70 6.79 7.28 -5.07
C LEU A 70 8.09 7.51 -4.30
N LYS A 71 9.13 8.01 -5.00
CA LYS A 71 10.47 8.28 -4.46
C LYS A 71 10.49 9.27 -3.28
N PHE A 72 9.36 9.90 -2.97
CA PHE A 72 9.27 11.03 -2.05
C PHE A 72 8.10 10.99 -1.07
N ALA A 73 7.25 9.95 -1.09
CA ALA A 73 6.08 9.88 -0.22
C ALA A 73 6.15 8.63 0.68
N ASN A 74 6.22 8.85 1.98
CA ASN A 74 6.04 7.78 2.95
C ASN A 74 4.53 7.59 3.15
N LEU A 75 3.97 6.52 2.58
CA LEU A 75 2.52 6.26 2.61
C LEU A 75 1.92 6.26 4.03
N LEU A 76 2.72 5.95 5.06
CA LEU A 76 2.26 5.88 6.45
C LEU A 76 2.20 7.28 7.10
N THR A 77 3.16 8.16 6.81
CA THR A 77 3.18 9.51 7.39
C THR A 77 2.41 10.53 6.55
N ASP A 78 2.40 10.31 5.25
CA ASP A 78 1.92 11.31 4.28
C ASP A 78 0.50 10.99 3.80
N GLN A 79 -0.18 10.01 4.42
CA GLN A 79 -1.52 9.57 4.03
C GLN A 79 -2.48 10.74 3.82
N LYS A 80 -2.49 11.71 4.75
CA LYS A 80 -3.34 12.90 4.66
C LYS A 80 -3.01 13.76 3.43
N ILE A 81 -1.72 13.94 3.14
CA ILE A 81 -1.26 14.74 1.99
C ILE A 81 -1.59 14.01 0.68
N ILE A 82 -1.41 12.69 0.65
CA ILE A 82 -1.76 11.85 -0.51
C ILE A 82 -3.28 11.89 -0.76
N GLU A 83 -4.10 11.83 0.29
CA GLU A 83 -5.56 11.93 0.16
C GLU A 83 -5.99 13.30 -0.39
N ILE A 84 -5.38 14.39 0.07
CA ILE A 84 -5.63 15.74 -0.44
C ILE A 84 -5.22 15.84 -1.91
N ALA A 85 -3.98 15.45 -2.24
CA ALA A 85 -3.48 15.50 -3.60
C ALA A 85 -4.33 14.66 -4.57
N ARG A 86 -4.83 13.49 -4.11
CA ARG A 86 -5.75 12.67 -4.89
C ARG A 86 -7.08 13.39 -5.14
N LYS A 87 -7.68 14.01 -4.12
CA LYS A 87 -8.93 14.77 -4.27
C LYS A 87 -8.76 15.91 -5.27
N ASP A 88 -7.67 16.65 -5.18
CA ASP A 88 -7.38 17.77 -6.09
C ASP A 88 -7.19 17.29 -7.53
N ALA A 89 -6.44 16.19 -7.73
CA ALA A 89 -6.26 15.61 -9.05
C ALA A 89 -7.60 15.20 -9.70
N PHE A 90 -8.50 14.56 -8.95
CA PHE A 90 -9.84 14.21 -9.46
C PHE A 90 -10.70 15.44 -9.74
N ALA A 91 -10.62 16.49 -8.93
CA ALA A 91 -11.35 17.72 -9.16
C ALA A 91 -10.88 18.43 -10.45
N ILE A 92 -9.57 18.44 -10.71
CA ILE A 92 -8.99 18.96 -11.95
C ILE A 92 -9.50 18.16 -13.15
N ILE A 93 -9.42 16.83 -13.11
CA ILE A 93 -9.86 15.98 -14.23
C ILE A 93 -11.38 16.07 -14.47
N GLN A 94 -12.20 16.25 -13.43
CA GLN A 94 -13.64 16.47 -13.61
C GLN A 94 -13.96 17.76 -14.34
N ARG A 95 -13.18 18.83 -14.10
CA ARG A 95 -13.37 20.14 -14.73
C ARG A 95 -12.72 20.23 -16.11
N ASP A 96 -11.57 19.58 -16.26
CA ASP A 96 -10.74 19.62 -17.47
C ASP A 96 -10.19 18.21 -17.76
N PRO A 97 -11.02 17.31 -18.31
CA PRO A 97 -10.63 15.92 -18.56
C PRO A 97 -9.43 15.77 -19.49
N HIS A 98 -9.19 16.78 -20.34
CA HIS A 98 -8.11 16.77 -21.34
C HIS A 98 -6.94 17.70 -20.98
N LEU A 99 -6.94 18.30 -19.78
CA LEU A 99 -5.92 19.25 -19.32
C LEU A 99 -5.64 20.37 -20.36
N ARG A 100 -6.69 20.89 -21.00
CA ARG A 100 -6.62 21.92 -22.06
C ARG A 100 -6.72 23.35 -21.52
N LEU A 101 -7.14 23.54 -20.27
CA LEU A 101 -7.19 24.87 -19.68
C LEU A 101 -5.77 25.40 -19.44
N PRO A 102 -5.53 26.72 -19.65
CA PRO A 102 -4.21 27.32 -19.47
C PRO A 102 -3.60 27.10 -18.06
N GLU A 103 -4.45 27.08 -17.04
CA GLU A 103 -4.04 26.82 -15.64
C GLU A 103 -3.46 25.42 -15.42
N ASN A 104 -3.80 24.45 -16.28
CA ASN A 104 -3.37 23.06 -16.19
C ASN A 104 -2.22 22.73 -17.15
N ASP A 105 -1.71 23.70 -17.93
CA ASP A 105 -0.66 23.46 -18.93
C ASP A 105 0.58 22.80 -18.33
N ILE A 106 1.03 23.26 -17.16
CA ILE A 106 2.20 22.68 -16.47
C ILE A 106 1.95 21.22 -16.07
N ILE A 107 0.73 20.90 -15.63
CA ILE A 107 0.34 19.54 -15.26
C ILE A 107 0.34 18.65 -16.50
N ARG A 108 -0.22 19.14 -17.61
CA ARG A 108 -0.23 18.43 -18.90
C ARG A 108 1.17 18.12 -19.38
N GLU A 109 2.08 19.11 -19.39
CA GLU A 109 3.44 18.90 -19.87
C GLU A 109 4.22 17.92 -18.99
N ARG A 110 4.11 18.04 -17.65
CA ARG A 110 4.72 17.06 -16.73
C ARG A 110 4.13 15.66 -16.85
N PHE A 111 2.83 15.56 -17.11
CA PHE A 111 2.17 14.29 -17.31
C PHE A 111 2.65 13.61 -18.59
N LYS A 112 2.77 14.36 -19.69
CA LYS A 112 3.33 13.87 -20.95
C LYS A 112 4.76 13.37 -20.77
N ASP A 113 5.62 14.17 -20.16
CA ASP A 113 7.04 13.84 -19.97
C ASP A 113 7.26 12.55 -19.16
N LYS A 114 6.43 12.30 -18.12
CA LYS A 114 6.64 11.16 -17.21
C LYS A 114 5.86 9.89 -17.54
N PHE A 115 4.76 9.99 -18.28
CA PHE A 115 3.80 8.88 -18.39
C PHE A 115 3.46 8.44 -19.82
N VAL A 116 3.95 9.14 -20.86
CA VAL A 116 3.72 8.77 -22.28
C VAL A 116 4.20 7.36 -22.60
N ASP A 117 5.35 6.94 -22.07
CA ASP A 117 5.90 5.59 -22.35
C ASP A 117 5.20 4.48 -21.57
N LYS A 118 4.56 4.81 -20.44
CA LYS A 118 4.03 3.82 -19.47
C LYS A 118 2.54 3.52 -19.67
N PHE A 119 1.84 4.42 -20.35
CA PHE A 119 0.43 4.30 -20.64
C PHE A 119 0.25 4.50 -22.15
N GLN A 120 0.11 3.41 -22.90
CA GLN A 120 -0.51 3.46 -24.24
C GLN A 120 -1.98 3.85 -24.05
N MET A 121 -2.25 5.13 -23.79
CA MET A 121 -3.60 5.64 -23.70
C MET A 121 -4.02 6.28 -25.02
N PRO A 122 -5.17 5.88 -25.59
CA PRO A 122 -5.77 6.60 -26.70
C PRO A 122 -6.36 7.94 -26.22
N ASN A 123 -6.00 9.02 -26.90
CA ASN A 123 -6.67 10.33 -26.90
C ASN A 123 -6.79 11.10 -25.57
N ILE A 124 -5.65 11.64 -25.13
CA ILE A 124 -5.63 13.03 -24.64
C ILE A 124 -4.90 13.86 -25.71
N ALA A 125 -5.61 14.09 -26.83
CA ALA A 125 -5.26 15.04 -27.88
C ALA A 125 -6.46 15.97 -28.03
#